data_AF-A0A2V6JLQ5-F1
#
_entry.id   AF-A0A2V6JLQ5-F1
#
_cell.length_a   1.000
_cell.length_b   1.000
_cell.length_c   1.000
_cell.angle_alpha   90.00
_cell.angle_beta   90.00
_cell.angle_gamma   90.00
#
_symmetry.space_group_name_H-M   'P 1'
#
loop_
_entity.id
_entity.type
_entity.pdbx_description
1 polymer ?
#
loop_
_entity_poly.entity_id
_entity_poly.type
_entity_poly.pdbx_seq_one_letter_code
_entity_poly.pdbx_strand_id
1 'polypeptide(L)' 'EVGSVHLGVVHVFKLAEPKVEKREAMITGLTFLAKDELWAHRETMETWSQICLDSLDRLLL' A
#
# COMPACT_ATOMS: atom_id res chain seq x y z
N GLU A 1 -11.76 4.66 14.88
CA GLU A 1 -13.09 5.18 14.52
C GLU A 1 -13.13 5.97 13.20
N VAL A 2 -12.01 6.52 12.70
CA VAL A 2 -11.97 7.33 11.46
C VAL A 2 -12.55 6.62 10.22
N GLY A 3 -12.47 5.30 10.10
CA GLY A 3 -12.97 4.57 8.93
C GLY A 3 -14.50 4.52 8.76
N SER A 4 -15.29 4.88 9.78
CA SER A 4 -16.76 4.75 9.73
C SER A 4 -17.48 5.74 8.83
N VAL A 5 -16.80 6.81 8.41
CA VAL A 5 -17.38 7.89 7.57
C VAL A 5 -16.69 8.04 6.21
N HIS A 6 -15.77 7.13 5.87
CA HIS A 6 -14.96 7.23 4.66
C HIS A 6 -15.26 6.07 3.71
N LEU A 7 -15.43 6.38 2.42
CA LEU A 7 -15.47 5.41 1.34
C LEU A 7 -14.10 5.36 0.66
N GLY A 8 -13.43 4.22 0.72
CA GLY A 8 -12.15 4.00 0.04
C GLY A 8 -12.35 3.45 -1.38
N VAL A 9 -11.63 4.01 -2.35
CA VAL A 9 -11.51 3.46 -3.71
C VAL A 9 -10.06 3.06 -3.95
N VAL A 10 -9.84 1.78 -4.22
CA VAL A 10 -8.50 1.23 -4.49
C VAL A 10 -8.25 1.20 -5.99
N HIS A 11 -7.17 1.83 -6.44
CA HIS A 11 -6.71 1.77 -7.82
C HIS A 11 -5.44 0.91 -7.87
N VAL A 12 -5.45 -0.13 -8.71
CA VAL A 12 -4.29 -1.00 -8.92
C VAL A 12 -3.59 -0.58 -10.21
N PHE A 13 -2.30 -0.27 -10.10
CA PHE A 13 -1.48 0.11 -11.25
C PHE A 13 -0.45 -0.98 -11.55
N LYS A 14 -0.35 -1.36 -12.82
CA LYS A 14 0.75 -2.16 -13.34
C LYS A 14 1.77 -1.24 -14.00
N LEU A 15 2.97 -1.19 -13.44
CA LEU A 15 4.07 -0.36 -13.94
C LEU A 15 5.05 -1.21 -14.74
N ALA A 16 5.68 -0.61 -15.75
CA ALA A 16 6.74 -1.28 -16.51
C ALA A 16 8.06 -1.36 -15.71
N GLU A 17 8.31 -0.37 -14.85
CA GLU A 17 9.52 -0.25 -14.04
C GLU A 17 9.19 0.32 -12.65
N PRO A 18 9.90 -0.07 -11.58
CA PRO A 18 9.66 0.36 -10.20
C PRO A 18 10.30 1.73 -9.90
N LYS A 19 10.00 2.74 -10.72
CA LYS A 19 10.55 4.10 -10.56
C LYS A 19 9.71 4.85 -9.51
N VAL A 20 10.33 5.20 -8.38
CA VAL A 20 9.69 5.97 -7.32
C VAL A 20 10.59 7.12 -6.85
N GLU A 21 10.00 8.30 -6.73
CA GLU A 21 10.67 9.51 -6.24
C GLU A 21 9.75 10.27 -5.30
N LYS A 22 10.34 10.96 -4.32
CA LYS A 22 9.58 11.82 -3.40
C LYS A 22 9.29 13.16 -4.04
N ARG A 23 8.12 13.70 -3.77
CA ARG A 23 7.74 15.08 -4.15
C ARG A 23 7.87 16.08 -3.01
N GLU A 24 8.11 15.59 -1.79
CA GLU A 24 8.26 16.40 -0.59
C GLU A 24 9.50 15.94 0.19
N ALA A 25 10.25 16.89 0.76
CA ALA A 25 11.52 16.60 1.43
C ALA A 25 11.38 15.63 2.61
N MET A 26 10.25 15.69 3.32
CA MET A 26 9.95 14.90 4.53
C MET A 26 9.62 13.43 4.26
N ILE A 27 9.26 13.06 3.03
CA ILE A 27 8.99 11.66 2.70
C ILE A 27 10.32 10.95 2.50
N THR A 28 10.57 9.86 3.23
CA THR A 28 11.82 9.11 3.20
C THR A 28 11.55 7.61 3.08
N GLY A 29 12.56 6.83 2.70
CA GLY A 29 12.43 5.36 2.62
C GLY A 29 11.51 4.85 1.50
N LEU A 30 11.42 5.55 0.38
CA LEU A 30 10.58 5.12 -0.75
C LEU A 30 11.18 3.87 -1.38
N THR A 31 10.42 2.79 -1.36
CA THR A 31 10.82 1.52 -1.94
C THR A 31 9.60 0.75 -2.40
N PHE A 32 9.81 -0.13 -3.38
CA PHE A 32 8.88 -1.22 -3.65
C PHE A 32 9.32 -2.43 -2.84
N LEU A 33 8.36 -3.13 -2.25
CA LEU A 33 8.59 -4.36 -1.48
C LEU A 33 7.94 -5.53 -2.21
N ALA A 34 8.55 -6.71 -2.10
CA ALA A 34 7.94 -7.95 -2.49
C ALA A 34 6.74 -8.30 -1.60
N LYS A 35 5.90 -9.23 -2.05
CA LYS A 35 4.64 -9.57 -1.37
C LYS A 35 4.89 -10.08 0.05
N ASP A 36 5.85 -10.97 0.23
CA ASP A 36 6.27 -11.54 1.52
C ASP A 36 6.83 -10.47 2.47
N GLU A 37 7.63 -9.54 1.95
CA GLU A 37 8.13 -8.39 2.71
C GLU A 37 6.98 -7.51 3.20
N LEU A 38 5.94 -7.26 2.38
CA LEU A 38 4.74 -6.53 2.80
C LEU A 38 4.02 -7.24 3.94
N TRP A 39 3.85 -8.56 3.86
CA TRP A 39 3.22 -9.36 4.92
C TRP A 39 4.01 -9.32 6.23
N ALA A 40 5.34 -9.32 6.18
CA ALA A 40 6.17 -9.17 7.37
C ALA A 40 5.96 -7.82 8.09
N HIS A 41 5.56 -6.77 7.36
CA HIS A 41 5.34 -5.43 7.92
C HIS A 41 3.87 -5.13 8.24
N ARG A 42 2.93 -6.01 7.89
CA ARG A 42 1.48 -5.78 7.98
C ARG A 42 1.04 -5.14 9.29
N GLU A 43 1.46 -5.70 10.43
CA GLU A 43 1.03 -5.22 11.77
C GLU A 43 1.52 -3.80 12.11
N THR A 44 2.56 -3.32 11.41
CA THR A 44 3.09 -1.96 11.59
C THR A 44 2.44 -0.93 10.65
N MET A 45 1.66 -1.41 9.67
CA MET A 45 0.98 -0.53 8.71
C MET A 45 -0.30 0.07 9.31
N GLU A 46 -0.72 1.21 8.78
CA GLU A 46 -2.02 1.79 9.11
C GLU A 46 -3.19 0.90 8.62
N THR A 47 -4.34 1.01 9.28
CA THR A 47 -5.50 0.14 9.07
C THR A 47 -5.93 0.02 7.59
N TRP A 48 -5.92 1.11 6.83
CA TRP A 48 -6.32 1.08 5.42
C TRP A 48 -5.33 0.29 4.55
N SER A 49 -4.04 0.44 4.82
CA SER A 49 -2.98 -0.33 4.15
C SER A 49 -3.09 -1.82 4.48
N GLN A 50 -3.43 -2.17 5.72
CA GLN A 50 -3.70 -3.57 6.11
C GLN A 50 -4.89 -4.15 5.33
N ILE A 51 -6.00 -3.41 5.22
CA ILE A 51 -7.20 -3.85 4.46
C ILE A 51 -6.85 -4.11 2.97
N CYS A 52 -6.05 -3.23 2.37
CA CYS A 52 -5.57 -3.41 1.00
C CYS A 52 -4.70 -4.66 0.86
N LEU A 53 -3.77 -4.89 1.79
CA LEU A 53 -2.89 -6.06 1.78
C LEU A 53 -3.66 -7.37 1.99
N ASP A 54 -4.63 -7.38 2.90
CA ASP A 54 -5.51 -8.54 3.16
C ASP A 54 -6.33 -8.93 1.92
N SER A 55 -6.69 -7.93 1.12
CA SER A 55 -7.47 -8.13 -0.10
C SER A 55 -6.60 -8.27 -1.34
N LEU A 56 -5.26 -8.25 -1.22
CA LEU A 56 -4.34 -8.09 -2.35
C LEU A 56 -4.53 -9.17 -3.42
N ASP A 57 -4.70 -10.43 -3.01
CA ASP A 57 -4.91 -11.52 -3.97
C ASP A 57 -6.21 -11.36 -4.75
N ARG A 58 -7.28 -10.87 -4.12
CA ARG A 58 -8.54 -10.57 -4.81
C ARG A 58 -8.41 -9.35 -5.74
N LEU A 59 -7.60 -8.36 -5.37
CA LEU A 59 -7.37 -7.15 -6.16
C LEU A 59 -6.53 -7.39 -7.42
N LEU A 60 -5.77 -8.49 -7.45
CA LEU A 60 -4.88 -8.86 -8.55
C LEU A 60 -5.45 -9.96 -9.49
N LEU A 61 -6.67 -10.45 -9.22
CA LEU A 61 -7.43 -11.30 -10.14
C LEU A 61 -7.91 -10.52 -11.36
#